data_AF-S9V8Y5-F1
#
_entry.id   AF-S9V8Y5-F1
#
_cell.length_a   1.000
_cell.length_b   1.000
_cell.length_c   1.000
_cell.angle_alpha   90.00
_cell.angle_beta   90.00
_cell.angle_gamma   90.00
#
_symmetry.space_group_name_H-M   'P 1'
#
loop_
_entity.id
_entity.type
_entity.pdbx_description
1 polymer ?
#
loop_
_entity_poly.entity_id
_entity_poly.type
_entity_poly.pdbx_seq_one_letter_code
_entity_poly.pdbx_strand_id
1 'polypeptide(L)'
;MKKYRLRLNLFDLGARVAEHCHLYSMSADADRLAESGAFVEALNDDQVYSYSRSCSLEPRLTYTLGTAIADAIDALSWRRQPTEGASVKPLESFDAALEDQQVWELFQPGALRWEGKKERCKGSTIVGVGEPLHIVCRDESKVLSFVGGMEDCLLNTGHYPAADSEERNSVVEHRNRFKVERKEAVEEEKEKENVIGRLKKKDYLAKLKAEGLKPNKKKRVDSDDEEAATHERGANIFTSIGGTFPVGEVISESFDLSKLNGECTVFAYPDAFKDVAMSKPQPFTMTIQKGVVTELSESAPEDFVDLLSLVRQAEGDCYVRELGIGLNPFVGLNHMLKDVTSFERQWGVHLSLGQRHPLFVKQSAKRNEDGTVAEDIKIEGPVLKRKAGKYHIDVFVDVKKLKMGDFEVDFSKGVAVA
;
A
#
# COMPACT_ATOMS: atom_id res chain seq x y z
N MET A 1 2.39 -32.48 -2.13
CA MET A 1 2.31 -32.78 -0.68
C MET A 1 3.39 -32.08 0.15
N LYS A 2 4.68 -32.10 -0.23
CA LYS A 2 5.78 -31.48 0.55
C LYS A 2 5.60 -29.97 0.82
N LYS A 3 5.37 -29.16 -0.23
CA LYS A 3 5.08 -27.71 -0.08
C LYS A 3 3.82 -27.40 0.75
N TYR A 4 2.90 -28.34 0.89
CA TYR A 4 1.69 -28.18 1.71
C TYR A 4 1.99 -28.27 3.21
N ARG A 5 3.01 -29.05 3.61
CA ARG A 5 3.38 -29.25 5.02
C ARG A 5 4.07 -28.02 5.62
N LEU A 6 4.93 -27.36 4.85
CA LEU A 6 5.51 -26.07 5.24
C LEU A 6 4.41 -25.02 5.50
N ARG A 7 3.40 -24.96 4.62
CA ARG A 7 2.26 -24.05 4.75
C ARG A 7 1.40 -24.32 5.99
N LEU A 8 1.21 -25.58 6.36
CA LEU A 8 0.52 -25.94 7.59
C LEU A 8 1.32 -25.54 8.84
N ASN A 9 2.64 -25.72 8.83
CA ASN A 9 3.48 -25.28 9.95
C ASN A 9 3.49 -23.75 10.11
N LEU A 10 3.44 -22.99 9.00
CA LEU A 10 3.28 -21.53 9.05
C LEU A 10 1.94 -21.10 9.66
N PHE A 11 0.88 -21.88 9.43
CA PHE A 11 -0.42 -21.68 10.07
C PHE A 11 -0.35 -21.93 11.58
N ASP A 12 0.37 -22.96 12.02
CA ASP A 12 0.61 -23.24 13.44
C ASP A 12 1.43 -22.13 14.14
N LEU A 13 2.25 -21.39 13.39
CA LEU A 13 2.99 -20.21 13.87
C LEU A 13 2.13 -18.93 13.95
N GLY A 14 0.83 -19.03 13.68
CA GLY A 14 -0.10 -17.91 13.81
C GLY A 14 -0.26 -17.06 12.55
N ALA A 15 0.29 -17.47 11.41
CA ALA A 15 0.00 -16.81 10.13
C ALA A 15 -1.48 -17.01 9.77
N ARG A 16 -2.30 -15.98 10.02
CA ARG A 16 -3.72 -15.98 9.65
C ARG A 16 -3.88 -15.35 8.26
N VAL A 17 -4.60 -16.05 7.38
CA VAL A 17 -5.52 -15.56 6.33
C VAL A 17 -5.37 -16.31 4.98
N ALA A 18 -6.53 -16.47 4.35
CA ALA A 18 -6.93 -17.45 3.34
C ALA A 18 -6.44 -17.23 1.90
N GLU A 19 -5.32 -16.56 1.63
CA GLU A 19 -4.86 -16.33 0.25
C GLU A 19 -3.45 -16.89 0.00
N HIS A 20 -3.44 -18.14 -0.43
CA HIS A 20 -2.27 -18.99 -0.70
C HIS A 20 -1.44 -18.59 -1.95
N CYS A 21 -1.65 -17.40 -2.52
CA CYS A 21 -1.00 -16.94 -3.76
C CYS A 21 0.44 -16.48 -3.54
N HIS A 22 0.70 -15.80 -2.41
CA HIS A 22 1.96 -15.07 -2.17
C HIS A 22 3.08 -15.95 -1.60
N LEU A 23 2.74 -17.15 -1.09
CA LEU A 23 3.71 -18.09 -0.53
C LEU A 23 4.60 -18.77 -1.60
N TYR A 24 4.35 -18.57 -2.90
CA TYR A 24 5.19 -19.12 -3.97
C TYR A 24 6.51 -18.33 -4.15
N SER A 25 6.65 -17.16 -3.51
CA SER A 25 7.75 -16.23 -3.78
C SER A 25 8.53 -15.76 -2.54
N MET A 26 8.52 -16.54 -1.44
CA MET A 26 9.17 -16.10 -0.19
C MET A 26 10.69 -16.26 -0.18
N SER A 27 11.22 -17.45 -0.53
CA SER A 27 12.67 -17.71 -0.61
C SER A 27 12.95 -18.90 -1.53
N ALA A 28 13.83 -18.71 -2.52
CA ALA A 28 14.29 -19.80 -3.38
C ALA A 28 15.06 -20.88 -2.61
N ASP A 29 15.75 -20.47 -1.54
CA ASP A 29 16.51 -21.37 -0.68
C ASP A 29 15.61 -22.21 0.19
N ALA A 30 14.60 -21.60 0.82
CA ALA A 30 13.57 -22.32 1.56
C ALA A 30 12.80 -23.31 0.66
N ASP A 31 12.49 -22.91 -0.58
CA ASP A 31 11.82 -23.79 -1.55
C ASP A 31 12.68 -25.01 -1.91
N ARG A 32 13.97 -24.80 -2.17
CA ARG A 32 14.95 -25.87 -2.43
C ARG A 32 15.10 -26.81 -1.21
N LEU A 33 15.14 -26.27 0.00
CA LEU A 33 15.18 -27.06 1.25
C LEU A 33 13.89 -27.87 1.45
N ALA A 34 12.73 -27.27 1.19
CA ALA A 34 11.44 -27.97 1.28
C ALA A 34 11.30 -29.08 0.23
N GLU A 35 11.83 -28.89 -0.98
CA GLU A 35 11.85 -29.90 -2.03
C GLU A 35 12.70 -31.11 -1.67
N SER A 36 13.86 -30.88 -1.05
CA SER A 36 14.73 -31.93 -0.52
C SER A 36 14.17 -32.60 0.75
N GLY A 37 13.18 -31.99 1.41
CA GLY A 37 12.51 -32.50 2.61
C GLY A 37 13.05 -31.96 3.93
N ALA A 38 13.97 -30.99 3.88
CA ALA A 38 14.54 -30.26 5.01
C ALA A 38 13.60 -29.12 5.47
N PHE A 39 12.42 -29.48 5.99
CA PHE A 39 11.37 -28.50 6.31
C PHE A 39 11.69 -27.63 7.53
N VAL A 40 12.45 -28.15 8.50
CA VAL A 40 12.82 -27.40 9.70
C VAL A 40 13.81 -26.30 9.31
N GLU A 41 14.78 -26.65 8.48
CA GLU A 41 15.76 -25.73 7.92
C GLU A 41 15.11 -24.69 7.02
N ALA A 42 14.12 -25.08 6.21
CA ALA A 42 13.34 -24.15 5.39
C ALA A 42 12.54 -23.14 6.24
N LEU A 43 12.06 -23.53 7.43
CA LEU A 43 11.38 -22.61 8.37
C LEU A 43 12.35 -21.66 9.09
N ASN A 44 13.63 -22.04 9.17
CA ASN A 44 14.68 -21.21 9.74
C ASN A 44 15.29 -20.25 8.72
N ASP A 45 14.81 -20.24 7.47
CA ASP A 45 15.20 -19.25 6.47
C ASP A 45 14.73 -17.86 6.91
N ASP A 46 15.65 -16.90 6.92
CA ASP A 46 15.38 -15.54 7.43
C ASP A 46 14.23 -14.86 6.68
N GLN A 47 14.05 -15.08 5.38
CA GLN A 47 12.96 -14.48 4.61
C GLN A 47 11.62 -15.10 4.99
N VAL A 48 11.59 -16.43 5.21
CA VAL A 48 10.38 -17.13 5.68
C VAL A 48 9.99 -16.66 7.08
N TYR A 49 10.95 -16.54 7.99
CA TYR A 49 10.71 -16.02 9.34
C TYR A 49 10.20 -14.57 9.30
N SER A 50 10.88 -13.70 8.56
CA SER A 50 10.53 -12.28 8.43
C SER A 50 9.15 -12.09 7.81
N TYR A 51 8.83 -12.82 6.73
CA TYR A 51 7.50 -12.82 6.12
C TYR A 51 6.43 -13.28 7.11
N SER A 52 6.69 -14.35 7.86
CA SER A 52 5.72 -14.89 8.83
C SER A 52 5.42 -13.90 9.96
N ARG A 53 6.48 -13.26 10.50
CA ARG A 53 6.35 -12.17 11.49
C ARG A 53 5.58 -10.99 10.91
N SER A 54 5.91 -10.62 9.68
CA SER A 54 5.27 -9.53 8.94
C SER A 54 3.77 -9.76 8.72
N CYS A 55 3.36 -10.98 8.36
CA CYS A 55 1.94 -11.36 8.24
C CYS A 55 1.22 -11.48 9.58
N SER A 56 1.96 -11.69 10.67
CA SER A 56 1.40 -11.79 12.02
C SER A 56 1.24 -10.42 12.69
N LEU A 57 1.71 -9.35 12.05
CA LEU A 57 1.54 -7.99 12.53
C LEU A 57 0.05 -7.62 12.56
N GLU A 58 -0.42 -7.14 13.72
CA GLU A 58 -1.82 -6.76 13.88
C GLU A 58 -2.13 -5.52 13.02
N PRO A 59 -3.12 -5.61 12.09
CA PRO A 59 -3.48 -4.50 11.22
C PRO A 59 -3.85 -3.20 11.95
N ARG A 60 -4.39 -3.30 13.17
CA ARG A 60 -4.73 -2.13 14.01
C ARG A 60 -3.50 -1.30 14.36
N LEU A 61 -2.34 -1.92 14.57
CA LEU A 61 -1.10 -1.22 14.93
C LEU A 61 -0.56 -0.41 13.74
N THR A 62 -0.53 -1.01 12.55
CA THR A 62 -0.15 -0.31 11.33
C THR A 62 -1.17 0.76 10.95
N TYR A 63 -2.47 0.53 11.20
CA TYR A 63 -3.49 1.56 11.04
C TYR A 63 -3.27 2.76 11.95
N THR A 64 -2.99 2.53 13.23
CA THR A 64 -2.79 3.60 14.21
C THR A 64 -1.59 4.47 13.81
N LEU A 65 -0.45 3.85 13.52
CA LEU A 65 0.75 4.56 13.11
C LEU A 65 0.59 5.23 11.73
N GLY A 66 0.03 4.51 10.76
CA GLY A 66 -0.19 5.01 9.40
C GLY A 66 -1.14 6.21 9.37
N THR A 67 -2.21 6.18 10.16
CA THR A 67 -3.16 7.32 10.26
C THR A 67 -2.47 8.56 10.83
N ALA A 68 -1.63 8.40 11.86
CA ALA A 68 -0.87 9.51 12.42
C ALA A 68 0.08 10.15 11.38
N ILE A 69 0.78 9.34 10.59
CA ILE A 69 1.68 9.81 9.52
C ILE A 69 0.88 10.49 8.40
N ALA A 70 -0.21 9.87 7.94
CA ALA A 70 -1.07 10.39 6.88
C ALA A 70 -1.69 11.73 7.27
N ASP A 71 -2.31 11.82 8.45
CA ASP A 71 -2.94 13.05 8.92
C ASP A 71 -1.91 14.18 9.15
N ALA A 72 -0.69 13.84 9.58
CA ALA A 72 0.41 14.80 9.72
C ALA A 72 0.80 15.40 8.37
N ILE A 73 1.02 14.56 7.35
CA ILE A 73 1.36 15.00 5.99
C ILE A 73 0.23 15.86 5.42
N ASP A 74 -1.02 15.39 5.52
CA ASP A 74 -2.19 16.11 5.00
C ASP A 74 -2.41 17.47 5.68
N ALA A 75 -2.15 17.55 6.99
CA ALA A 75 -2.28 18.79 7.77
C ALA A 75 -1.21 19.82 7.39
N LEU A 76 0.02 19.38 7.12
CA LEU A 76 1.15 20.25 6.86
C LEU A 76 1.35 20.57 5.37
N SER A 77 0.81 19.77 4.46
CA SER A 77 0.99 19.90 3.00
C SER A 77 0.44 21.20 2.42
N TRP A 78 -0.59 21.79 3.04
CA TRP A 78 -1.33 22.92 2.48
C TRP A 78 -1.51 24.02 3.53
N ARG A 79 -1.15 25.26 3.18
CA ARG A 79 -1.56 26.42 3.98
C ARG A 79 -3.05 26.64 3.79
N ARG A 80 -3.75 26.80 4.91
CA ARG A 80 -5.20 26.89 4.95
C ARG A 80 -5.66 28.13 5.70
N GLN A 81 -6.70 28.77 5.19
CA GLN A 81 -7.38 29.87 5.87
C GLN A 81 -8.74 29.37 6.40
N PRO A 82 -9.06 29.57 7.69
CA PRO A 82 -10.35 29.18 8.25
C PRO A 82 -11.51 29.92 7.55
N THR A 83 -12.56 29.20 7.14
CA THR A 83 -13.81 29.83 6.67
C THR A 83 -14.71 30.21 7.85
N GLU A 84 -15.81 30.92 7.59
CA GLU A 84 -16.82 31.18 8.61
C GLU A 84 -17.36 29.84 9.17
N GLY A 85 -17.33 29.67 10.49
CA GLY A 85 -17.68 28.41 11.16
C GLY A 85 -16.59 27.33 11.20
N ALA A 86 -15.37 27.65 10.77
CA ALA A 86 -14.22 26.73 10.87
C ALA A 86 -13.91 26.34 12.33
N SER A 87 -13.50 25.08 12.52
CA SER A 87 -13.03 24.59 13.81
C SER A 87 -11.59 24.12 13.69
N VAL A 88 -10.71 24.68 14.53
CA VAL A 88 -9.38 24.10 14.76
C VAL A 88 -9.55 22.94 15.74
N LYS A 89 -9.05 21.76 15.34
CA LYS A 89 -9.09 20.55 16.16
C LYS A 89 -7.68 20.00 16.36
N PRO A 90 -7.39 19.36 17.50
CA PRO A 90 -6.17 18.59 17.67
C PRO A 90 -6.05 17.46 16.64
N LEU A 91 -4.83 17.07 16.27
CA LEU A 91 -4.53 15.85 15.51
C LEU A 91 -4.58 14.64 16.45
N GLU A 92 -5.81 14.23 16.80
CA GLU A 92 -6.07 13.13 17.74
C GLU A 92 -5.40 11.81 17.32
N SER A 93 -5.27 11.54 16.02
CA SER A 93 -4.59 10.36 15.49
C SER A 93 -3.11 10.29 15.90
N PHE A 94 -2.45 11.44 15.99
CA PHE A 94 -1.05 11.51 16.39
C PHE A 94 -0.87 11.23 17.89
N ASP A 95 -1.73 11.81 18.73
CA ASP A 95 -1.71 11.53 20.17
C ASP A 95 -2.06 10.06 20.45
N ALA A 96 -3.05 9.52 19.76
CA ALA A 96 -3.42 8.10 19.85
C ALA A 96 -2.23 7.17 19.51
N ALA A 97 -1.44 7.50 18.48
CA ALA A 97 -0.25 6.72 18.14
C ALA A 97 0.86 6.83 19.20
N LEU A 98 1.07 8.01 19.79
CA LEU A 98 2.05 8.17 20.87
C LEU A 98 1.63 7.47 22.17
N GLU A 99 0.34 7.35 22.42
CA GLU A 99 -0.21 6.72 23.64
C GLU A 99 -0.38 5.19 23.51
N ASP A 100 -0.43 4.64 22.29
CA ASP A 100 -0.58 3.19 22.09
C ASP A 100 0.72 2.43 22.42
N GLN A 101 0.78 1.87 23.62
CA GLN A 101 1.92 1.08 24.09
C GLN A 101 2.28 -0.09 23.15
N GLN A 102 1.31 -0.71 22.49
CA GLN A 102 1.58 -1.85 21.60
C GLN A 102 2.32 -1.44 20.33
N VAL A 103 2.13 -0.19 19.87
CA VAL A 103 2.96 0.39 18.80
C VAL A 103 4.41 0.52 19.30
N TRP A 104 4.61 1.00 20.53
CA TRP A 104 5.95 1.20 21.10
C TRP A 104 6.64 -0.07 21.61
N GLU A 105 5.94 -1.19 21.68
CA GLU A 105 6.55 -2.51 21.80
C GLU A 105 7.21 -2.96 20.50
N LEU A 106 6.76 -2.42 19.35
CA LEU A 106 7.32 -2.73 18.03
C LEU A 106 8.43 -1.78 17.63
N PHE A 107 8.30 -0.48 17.90
CA PHE A 107 9.23 0.56 17.43
C PHE A 107 10.05 1.17 18.57
N GLN A 108 11.31 1.52 18.29
CA GLN A 108 12.13 2.19 19.29
C GLN A 108 11.57 3.59 19.64
N PRO A 109 11.73 4.05 20.90
CA PRO A 109 11.33 5.39 21.28
C PRO A 109 11.90 6.46 20.35
N GLY A 110 11.03 7.39 19.92
CA GLY A 110 11.39 8.47 19.00
C GLY A 110 11.27 8.12 17.52
N ALA A 111 10.71 6.97 17.14
CA ALA A 111 10.40 6.64 15.74
C ALA A 111 9.36 7.59 15.12
N LEU A 112 8.48 8.18 15.94
CA LEU A 112 7.51 9.21 15.56
C LEU A 112 7.68 10.41 16.49
N ARG A 113 7.82 11.63 15.95
CA ARG A 113 8.02 12.84 16.75
C ARG A 113 7.22 14.03 16.18
N TRP A 114 6.76 14.87 17.09
CA TRP A 114 6.12 16.16 16.77
C TRP A 114 6.50 17.19 17.82
N GLU A 115 7.17 18.27 17.41
CA GLU A 115 7.73 19.26 18.34
C GLU A 115 6.89 20.55 18.48
N GLY A 116 5.83 20.73 17.66
CA GLY A 116 4.99 21.92 17.63
C GLY A 116 3.51 21.70 17.96
N LYS A 117 2.65 22.56 17.43
CA LYS A 117 1.20 22.46 17.60
C LYS A 117 0.59 21.41 16.69
N LYS A 118 -0.09 20.42 17.26
CA LYS A 118 -0.77 19.34 16.55
C LYS A 118 -2.19 19.74 16.18
N GLU A 119 -2.36 20.66 15.24
CA GLU A 119 -3.66 21.25 14.92
C GLU A 119 -4.04 21.03 13.44
N ARG A 120 -5.31 20.70 13.19
CA ARG A 120 -5.93 20.62 11.86
C ARG A 120 -7.14 21.53 11.80
N CYS A 121 -7.23 22.35 10.76
CA CYS A 121 -8.37 23.25 10.56
C CYS A 121 -9.41 22.59 9.64
N LYS A 122 -10.56 22.18 10.20
CA LYS A 122 -11.71 21.68 9.43
C LYS A 122 -12.60 22.84 9.00
N GLY A 123 -13.06 22.81 7.74
CA GLY A 123 -13.78 23.94 7.14
C GLY A 123 -12.80 25.07 6.83
N SER A 124 -11.86 24.81 5.93
CA SER A 124 -10.84 25.79 5.57
C SER A 124 -10.54 25.74 4.07
N THR A 125 -10.19 26.89 3.51
CA THR A 125 -9.77 27.01 2.12
C THR A 125 -8.27 26.93 2.01
N ILE A 126 -7.77 26.21 1.01
CA ILE A 126 -6.37 26.16 0.66
C ILE A 126 -5.97 27.50 0.03
N VAL A 127 -4.95 28.13 0.60
CA VAL A 127 -4.43 29.45 0.18
C VAL A 127 -2.95 29.37 -0.25
N GLY A 128 -2.38 28.17 -0.32
CA GLY A 128 -1.03 27.97 -0.80
C GLY A 128 -0.44 26.64 -0.39
N VAL A 129 0.79 26.39 -0.87
CA VAL A 129 1.58 25.23 -0.46
C VAL A 129 2.01 25.39 1.00
N GLY A 130 1.93 24.30 1.76
CA GLY A 130 2.33 24.21 3.16
C GLY A 130 3.83 23.97 3.35
N GLU A 131 4.17 23.22 4.39
CA GLU A 131 5.54 22.84 4.71
C GLU A 131 6.09 21.84 3.69
N PRO A 132 7.39 21.94 3.32
CA PRO A 132 8.02 20.97 2.46
C PRO A 132 8.20 19.63 3.18
N LEU A 133 8.00 18.52 2.46
CA LEU A 133 8.35 17.18 2.95
C LEU A 133 9.76 16.83 2.48
N HIS A 134 10.61 16.38 3.40
CA HIS A 134 11.99 16.00 3.16
C HIS A 134 12.23 14.55 3.52
N ILE A 135 12.80 13.79 2.57
CA ILE A 135 13.36 12.47 2.80
C ILE A 135 14.87 12.61 2.94
N VAL A 136 15.37 12.40 4.16
CA VAL A 136 16.79 12.48 4.50
C VAL A 136 17.37 11.07 4.51
N CYS A 137 18.32 10.81 3.61
CA CYS A 137 19.01 9.52 3.55
C CYS A 137 19.94 9.31 4.75
N ARG A 138 20.45 8.08 4.93
CA ARG A 138 21.50 7.81 5.94
C ARG A 138 22.78 8.60 5.68
N ASP A 139 23.11 8.79 4.42
CA ASP A 139 23.99 9.87 3.98
C ASP A 139 23.19 11.18 4.02
N GLU A 140 23.30 11.91 5.13
CA GLU A 140 22.48 13.11 5.39
C GLU A 140 22.74 14.26 4.40
N SER A 141 23.79 14.19 3.59
CA SER A 141 24.00 15.14 2.49
C SER A 141 22.98 14.98 1.37
N LYS A 142 22.34 13.81 1.27
CA LYS A 142 21.34 13.47 0.24
C LYS A 142 19.94 13.63 0.81
N VAL A 143 19.26 14.65 0.31
CA VAL A 143 17.90 14.99 0.71
C VAL A 143 17.04 15.12 -0.54
N LEU A 144 15.91 14.42 -0.56
CA LEU A 144 14.86 14.60 -1.54
C LEU A 144 13.75 15.48 -0.95
N SER A 145 13.35 16.52 -1.69
CA SER A 145 12.44 17.57 -1.20
C SER A 145 11.20 17.68 -2.09
N PHE A 146 10.04 17.57 -1.45
CA PHE A 146 8.71 17.73 -2.02
C PHE A 146 8.16 19.10 -1.59
N VAL A 147 8.27 20.10 -2.47
CA VAL A 147 7.93 21.49 -2.11
C VAL A 147 6.67 22.00 -2.81
N GLY A 148 5.94 21.13 -3.53
CA GLY A 148 4.73 21.47 -4.30
C GLY A 148 3.42 21.08 -3.64
N GLY A 149 3.47 20.67 -2.37
CA GLY A 149 2.37 19.98 -1.69
C GLY A 149 2.28 18.51 -2.11
N MET A 150 1.54 17.75 -1.32
CA MET A 150 1.30 16.32 -1.45
C MET A 150 -0.16 16.05 -1.85
N GLU A 151 -0.38 14.99 -2.61
CA GLU A 151 -1.69 14.35 -2.73
C GLU A 151 -2.16 13.83 -1.37
N ASP A 152 -3.47 13.77 -1.17
CA ASP A 152 -4.05 13.26 0.07
C ASP A 152 -3.60 11.80 0.30
N CYS A 153 -3.14 11.50 1.52
CA CYS A 153 -2.55 10.21 1.82
C CYS A 153 -3.57 9.06 1.75
N LEU A 154 -3.11 7.91 1.24
CA LEU A 154 -3.86 6.67 1.15
C LEU A 154 -3.26 5.63 2.08
N LEU A 155 -4.11 4.82 2.74
CA LEU A 155 -3.68 3.80 3.70
C LEU A 155 -3.95 2.39 3.17
N ASN A 156 -2.92 1.55 3.17
CA ASN A 156 -3.03 0.11 2.91
C ASN A 156 -2.56 -0.70 4.12
N THR A 157 -3.38 -0.69 5.19
CA THR A 157 -3.02 -1.29 6.49
C THR A 157 -3.74 -2.60 6.76
N GLY A 158 -4.69 -3.00 5.90
CA GLY A 158 -5.51 -4.19 6.09
C GLY A 158 -6.45 -4.13 7.30
N HIS A 159 -6.51 -2.99 8.00
CA HIS A 159 -7.43 -2.79 9.12
C HIS A 159 -8.81 -2.45 8.58
N TYR A 160 -9.79 -3.23 9.02
CA TYR A 160 -11.19 -3.00 8.73
C TYR A 160 -11.93 -3.04 10.08
N PRO A 161 -12.54 -1.95 10.55
CA PRO A 161 -13.23 -1.95 11.84
C PRO A 161 -14.28 -3.06 11.98
N ALA A 162 -14.93 -3.42 10.87
CA ALA A 162 -15.88 -4.53 10.80
C ALA A 162 -15.24 -5.93 10.85
N ALA A 163 -13.94 -6.06 10.55
CA ALA A 163 -13.20 -7.30 10.76
C ALA A 163 -12.86 -7.53 12.25
N ASP A 164 -12.71 -6.43 13.00
CA ASP A 164 -12.38 -6.47 14.43
C ASP A 164 -13.61 -6.36 15.33
N SER A 165 -14.83 -6.33 14.76
CA SER A 165 -16.05 -6.37 15.57
C SER A 165 -16.25 -7.75 16.21
N GLU A 166 -16.57 -7.77 17.50
CA GLU A 166 -16.81 -9.00 18.27
C GLU A 166 -17.88 -9.90 17.61
N GLU A 167 -18.88 -9.26 16.99
CA GLU A 167 -20.00 -9.90 16.27
C GLU A 167 -19.54 -10.75 15.08
N ARG A 168 -18.49 -10.32 14.34
CA ARG A 168 -17.98 -11.05 13.16
C ARG A 168 -17.03 -12.18 13.55
N ASN A 169 -16.26 -12.00 14.62
CA ASN A 169 -15.30 -12.99 15.12
C ASN A 169 -15.93 -14.05 16.04
N SER A 170 -17.20 -13.89 16.41
CA SER A 170 -17.94 -14.92 17.12
C SER A 170 -18.36 -16.05 16.18
N VAL A 171 -17.64 -17.17 16.25
CA VAL A 171 -18.00 -18.42 15.57
C VAL A 171 -19.42 -18.87 15.93
N VAL A 172 -19.87 -18.59 17.17
CA VAL A 172 -21.21 -18.92 17.66
C VAL A 172 -22.27 -18.07 16.97
N GLU A 173 -22.08 -16.76 16.91
CA GLU A 173 -22.98 -15.83 16.21
C GLU A 173 -23.02 -16.12 14.70
N HIS A 174 -21.86 -16.35 14.09
CA HIS A 174 -21.77 -16.73 12.68
C HIS A 174 -22.54 -18.02 12.39
N ARG A 175 -22.40 -19.06 13.24
CA ARG A 175 -23.18 -20.31 13.11
C ARG A 175 -24.68 -20.09 13.32
N ASN A 176 -25.06 -19.21 14.23
CA ASN A 176 -26.46 -18.86 14.48
C ASN A 176 -27.09 -18.10 13.31
N ARG A 177 -26.31 -17.27 12.61
CA ARG A 177 -26.74 -16.53 11.42
C ARG A 177 -27.07 -17.43 10.22
N PHE A 178 -26.44 -18.59 10.15
CA PHE A 178 -26.66 -19.61 9.12
C PHE A 178 -27.24 -20.90 9.71
N LYS A 179 -28.22 -20.80 10.62
CA LYS A 179 -28.95 -21.97 11.10
C LYS A 179 -29.55 -22.72 9.91
N VAL A 180 -28.91 -23.83 9.55
CA VAL A 180 -29.50 -24.82 8.66
C VAL A 180 -30.56 -25.52 9.48
N GLU A 181 -31.83 -25.32 9.14
CA GLU A 181 -32.90 -26.16 9.66
C GLU A 181 -32.56 -27.61 9.29
N ARG A 182 -32.06 -28.38 10.27
CA ARG A 182 -32.04 -29.83 10.14
C ARG A 182 -33.49 -30.27 10.14
N LYS A 183 -34.08 -30.43 8.96
CA LYS A 183 -35.20 -31.33 8.82
C LYS A 183 -34.67 -32.71 9.17
N GLU A 184 -35.13 -33.25 10.31
CA GLU A 184 -34.99 -34.67 10.60
C GLU A 184 -35.69 -35.41 9.46
N ALA A 185 -34.89 -35.89 8.51
CA ALA A 185 -35.38 -36.75 7.45
C ALA A 185 -35.69 -38.09 8.10
N VAL A 186 -36.97 -38.35 8.35
CA VAL A 186 -37.48 -39.70 8.49
C VAL A 186 -37.14 -40.41 7.19
N GLU A 187 -36.29 -41.44 7.28
CA GLU A 187 -35.94 -42.32 6.16
C GLU A 187 -37.19 -43.05 5.68
N GLU A 188 -37.82 -42.52 4.62
CA GLU A 188 -38.59 -43.35 3.70
C GLU A 188 -37.81 -43.45 2.39
N GLU A 189 -37.25 -44.63 2.15
CA GLU A 189 -36.69 -45.05 0.87
C GLU A 189 -37.73 -44.87 -0.24
N LYS A 190 -37.57 -43.81 -1.02
CA LYS A 190 -38.05 -43.77 -2.39
C LYS A 190 -36.87 -43.48 -3.31
N GLU A 191 -36.45 -44.51 -4.01
CA GLU A 191 -35.62 -44.41 -5.21
C GLU A 191 -36.20 -43.31 -6.12
N LYS A 192 -35.53 -42.17 -6.13
CA LYS A 192 -35.59 -41.22 -7.23
C LYS A 192 -34.17 -40.92 -7.63
N GLU A 193 -33.80 -41.43 -8.79
CA GLU A 193 -32.60 -41.04 -9.53
C GLU A 193 -32.42 -39.53 -9.48
N ASN A 194 -31.41 -39.06 -8.75
CA ASN A 194 -31.05 -37.66 -8.70
C ASN A 194 -30.24 -37.32 -9.95
N VAL A 195 -30.97 -36.99 -11.02
CA VAL A 195 -30.46 -36.21 -12.14
C VAL A 195 -30.24 -34.77 -11.64
N ILE A 196 -29.07 -34.47 -11.06
CA ILE A 196 -28.61 -33.07 -10.95
C ILE A 196 -27.97 -32.70 -12.30
N GLY A 197 -28.81 -32.65 -13.33
CA GLY A 197 -28.48 -32.07 -14.61
C GLY A 197 -28.76 -30.57 -14.57
N ARG A 198 -27.73 -29.74 -14.78
CA ARG A 198 -27.89 -28.32 -15.12
C ARG A 198 -29.03 -28.18 -16.15
N LEU A 199 -30.09 -27.46 -15.80
CA LEU A 199 -31.14 -27.09 -16.75
C LEU A 199 -30.48 -26.49 -18.00
N LYS A 200 -30.76 -27.09 -19.16
CA LYS A 200 -30.23 -26.57 -20.43
C LYS A 200 -30.78 -25.16 -20.59
N LYS A 201 -29.90 -24.23 -21.00
CA LYS A 201 -30.16 -22.79 -21.11
C LYS A 201 -31.50 -22.45 -21.79
N LYS A 202 -31.94 -23.27 -22.75
CA LYS A 202 -33.21 -23.12 -23.47
C LYS A 202 -34.44 -23.26 -22.55
N ASP A 203 -34.42 -24.22 -21.62
CA ASP A 203 -35.54 -24.54 -20.75
C ASP A 203 -35.66 -23.52 -19.62
N TYR A 204 -34.51 -23.02 -19.13
CA TYR A 204 -34.44 -21.89 -18.19
C TYR A 204 -35.03 -20.60 -18.78
N LEU A 205 -34.73 -20.30 -20.05
CA LEU A 205 -35.25 -19.12 -20.73
C LEU A 205 -36.76 -19.23 -21.02
N ALA A 206 -37.27 -20.44 -21.31
CA ALA A 206 -38.69 -20.68 -21.49
C ALA A 206 -39.48 -20.49 -20.19
N LYS A 207 -38.94 -20.97 -19.06
CA LYS A 207 -39.53 -20.77 -17.73
C LYS A 207 -39.63 -19.29 -17.35
N LEU A 208 -38.55 -18.52 -17.54
CA LEU A 208 -38.55 -17.08 -17.28
C LEU A 208 -39.62 -16.33 -18.10
N LYS A 209 -39.79 -16.71 -19.38
CA LYS A 209 -40.79 -16.10 -20.26
C LYS A 209 -42.23 -16.43 -19.82
N ALA A 210 -42.49 -17.63 -19.31
CA ALA A 210 -43.80 -18.02 -18.80
C ALA A 210 -44.17 -17.31 -17.49
N GLU A 211 -43.17 -16.99 -16.66
CA GLU A 211 -43.33 -16.26 -15.40
C GLU A 211 -43.33 -14.73 -15.59
N GLY A 212 -43.29 -14.23 -16.83
CA GLY A 212 -43.23 -12.80 -17.13
C GLY A 212 -41.91 -12.12 -16.72
N LEU A 213 -40.90 -12.91 -16.32
CA LEU A 213 -39.61 -12.44 -15.85
C LEU A 213 -38.64 -12.35 -17.04
N LYS A 214 -37.93 -11.22 -17.15
CA LYS A 214 -36.83 -11.11 -18.12
C LYS A 214 -35.62 -11.87 -17.56
N PRO A 215 -34.85 -12.60 -18.39
CA PRO A 215 -33.58 -13.14 -17.93
C PRO A 215 -32.73 -11.99 -17.42
N ASN A 216 -32.05 -12.19 -16.28
CA ASN A 216 -30.94 -11.33 -15.90
C ASN A 216 -29.97 -11.36 -17.09
N LYS A 217 -30.01 -10.33 -17.94
CA LYS A 217 -28.92 -10.05 -18.84
C LYS A 217 -27.74 -9.87 -17.88
N LYS A 218 -26.83 -10.86 -17.86
CA LYS A 218 -25.44 -10.50 -17.59
C LYS A 218 -25.19 -9.35 -18.56
N LYS A 219 -24.94 -8.15 -18.04
CA LYS A 219 -24.29 -7.11 -18.84
C LYS A 219 -23.15 -7.86 -19.54
N ARG A 220 -23.08 -7.74 -20.86
CA ARG A 220 -21.82 -8.04 -21.52
C ARG A 220 -20.87 -7.06 -20.86
N VAL A 221 -20.09 -7.57 -19.92
CA VAL A 221 -18.91 -6.88 -19.43
C VAL A 221 -17.95 -7.01 -20.60
N ASP A 222 -18.06 -6.07 -21.55
CA ASP A 222 -16.85 -5.57 -22.14
C ASP A 222 -16.15 -4.86 -20.98
N SER A 223 -14.95 -5.34 -20.67
CA SER A 223 -14.20 -5.10 -19.43
C SER A 223 -13.72 -3.66 -19.22
N ASP A 224 -14.30 -2.68 -19.90
CA ASP A 224 -13.70 -1.36 -20.02
C ASP A 224 -14.64 -0.16 -19.81
N ASP A 225 -15.97 -0.31 -19.68
CA ASP A 225 -16.88 0.86 -19.76
C ASP A 225 -17.91 1.06 -18.62
N GLU A 226 -17.82 0.35 -17.48
CA GLU A 226 -18.69 0.64 -16.31
C GLU A 226 -17.96 0.94 -15.00
N GLU A 227 -16.85 1.66 -15.09
CA GLU A 227 -16.28 2.38 -13.94
C GLU A 227 -16.51 3.91 -14.03
N ALA A 228 -17.31 4.36 -15.00
CA ALA A 228 -17.49 5.78 -15.31
C ALA A 228 -18.76 6.42 -14.71
N ALA A 229 -19.60 5.69 -13.97
CA ALA A 229 -20.90 6.20 -13.53
C ALA A 229 -21.09 6.39 -12.01
N THR A 230 -20.08 6.11 -11.19
CA THR A 230 -20.15 6.43 -9.75
C THR A 230 -18.78 6.88 -9.25
N HIS A 231 -18.75 8.13 -8.78
CA HIS A 231 -17.68 8.85 -8.07
C HIS A 231 -16.93 9.93 -8.88
N GLU A 232 -17.43 11.17 -8.77
CA GLU A 232 -16.71 12.44 -9.04
C GLU A 232 -15.65 12.78 -7.97
N ARG A 233 -15.18 11.81 -7.17
CA ARG A 233 -14.11 11.99 -6.20
C ARG A 233 -13.19 10.77 -6.27
N GLY A 234 -11.89 10.99 -6.07
CA GLY A 234 -10.81 10.02 -6.28
C GLY A 234 -11.05 8.63 -5.69
N ALA A 235 -10.24 7.66 -6.13
CA ALA A 235 -10.35 6.27 -5.73
C ALA A 235 -10.41 6.14 -4.19
N ASN A 236 -11.58 5.75 -3.66
CA ASN A 236 -11.73 5.40 -2.26
C ASN A 236 -11.18 3.99 -2.05
N ILE A 237 -9.96 3.87 -1.49
CA ILE A 237 -9.37 2.59 -1.10
C ILE A 237 -10.19 1.86 -0.01
N PHE A 238 -11.12 2.54 0.67
CA PHE A 238 -12.03 1.92 1.64
C PHE A 238 -12.89 0.77 1.07
N THR A 239 -13.04 0.64 -0.25
CA THR A 239 -13.75 -0.49 -0.87
C THR A 239 -12.84 -1.60 -1.38
N SER A 240 -11.51 -1.44 -1.29
CA SER A 240 -10.57 -2.52 -1.61
C SER A 240 -10.52 -3.50 -0.44
N ILE A 241 -11.41 -4.50 -0.48
CA ILE A 241 -11.25 -5.73 0.28
C ILE A 241 -10.14 -6.52 -0.44
N GLY A 242 -8.95 -6.61 0.16
CA GLY A 242 -7.86 -7.46 -0.34
C GLY A 242 -6.59 -6.74 -0.79
N GLY A 243 -5.98 -5.95 0.10
CA GLY A 243 -4.55 -5.64 -0.04
C GLY A 243 -3.72 -6.93 0.00
N THR A 244 -2.62 -6.97 -0.75
CA THR A 244 -1.63 -8.05 -0.67
C THR A 244 -1.02 -8.06 0.73
N PHE A 245 -0.79 -9.26 1.29
CA PHE A 245 -0.07 -9.43 2.54
C PHE A 245 1.44 -9.56 2.28
N PRO A 246 2.30 -9.00 3.15
CA PRO A 246 1.99 -8.28 4.38
C PRO A 246 1.32 -6.92 4.16
N VAL A 247 0.71 -6.40 5.22
CA VAL A 247 -0.01 -5.11 5.19
C VAL A 247 0.80 -4.04 5.92
N GLY A 248 0.48 -2.76 5.66
CA GLY A 248 1.05 -1.63 6.37
C GLY A 248 1.83 -0.70 5.45
N GLU A 249 1.14 0.28 4.89
CA GLU A 249 1.75 1.33 4.09
C GLU A 249 0.91 2.61 4.10
N VAL A 250 1.59 3.77 4.06
CA VAL A 250 1.02 5.07 3.69
C VAL A 250 1.55 5.46 2.31
N ILE A 251 0.65 5.76 1.39
CA ILE A 251 0.97 6.12 0.01
C ILE A 251 0.56 7.57 -0.25
N SER A 252 1.45 8.34 -0.86
CA SER A 252 1.15 9.68 -1.37
C SER A 252 1.99 9.96 -2.63
N GLU A 253 1.88 11.15 -3.17
CA GLU A 253 2.58 11.60 -4.37
C GLU A 253 2.75 13.13 -4.31
N SER A 254 3.82 13.67 -4.89
CA SER A 254 3.94 15.14 -5.04
C SER A 254 2.78 15.65 -5.88
N PHE A 255 2.01 16.63 -5.40
CA PHE A 255 0.89 17.19 -6.16
C PHE A 255 1.39 17.81 -7.47
N ASP A 256 2.38 18.71 -7.37
CA ASP A 256 3.18 19.20 -8.49
C ASP A 256 4.49 18.42 -8.59
N LEU A 257 4.60 17.53 -9.58
CA LEU A 257 5.82 16.73 -9.79
C LEU A 257 7.04 17.62 -10.08
N SER A 258 6.88 18.79 -10.70
CA SER A 258 8.01 19.68 -10.99
C SER A 258 8.67 20.26 -9.74
N LYS A 259 8.03 20.13 -8.58
CA LYS A 259 8.52 20.60 -7.29
C LYS A 259 9.16 19.50 -6.45
N LEU A 260 9.44 18.34 -7.04
CA LEU A 260 10.24 17.28 -6.45
C LEU A 260 11.70 17.38 -6.93
N ASN A 261 12.63 17.63 -5.99
CA ASN A 261 14.05 17.83 -6.33
C ASN A 261 14.97 17.28 -5.24
N GLY A 262 16.18 16.86 -5.62
CA GLY A 262 17.24 16.49 -4.70
C GLY A 262 17.90 15.17 -5.05
N GLU A 263 18.50 14.54 -4.06
CA GLU A 263 19.22 13.28 -4.22
C GLU A 263 18.78 12.26 -3.18
N CYS A 264 18.77 11.00 -3.59
CA CYS A 264 18.49 9.90 -2.69
C CYS A 264 19.42 8.71 -2.94
N THR A 265 19.63 7.89 -1.91
CA THR A 265 20.43 6.65 -2.02
C THR A 265 19.50 5.47 -2.20
N VAL A 266 19.61 4.76 -3.33
CA VAL A 266 18.81 3.57 -3.65
C VAL A 266 19.59 2.32 -3.24
N PHE A 267 19.00 1.48 -2.38
CA PHE A 267 19.64 0.24 -1.90
C PHE A 267 19.06 -1.03 -2.53
N ALA A 268 17.83 -0.98 -3.04
CA ALA A 268 17.20 -2.10 -3.74
C ALA A 268 16.21 -1.62 -4.81
N TYR A 269 15.94 -2.48 -5.77
CA TYR A 269 15.01 -2.25 -6.89
C TYR A 269 14.53 -3.60 -7.46
N PRO A 270 13.43 -3.64 -8.23
CA PRO A 270 13.00 -4.84 -8.93
C PRO A 270 13.94 -5.15 -10.09
N ASP A 271 14.40 -6.39 -10.17
CA ASP A 271 15.13 -6.90 -11.32
C ASP A 271 14.19 -7.15 -12.53
N ALA A 272 14.77 -7.67 -13.62
CA ALA A 272 14.02 -8.01 -14.83
C ALA A 272 12.92 -9.08 -14.62
N PHE A 273 13.00 -9.86 -13.53
CA PHE A 273 12.02 -10.88 -13.15
C PHE A 273 11.01 -10.37 -12.11
N LYS A 274 11.11 -9.08 -11.72
CA LYS A 274 10.30 -8.42 -10.68
C LYS A 274 10.56 -8.99 -9.29
N ASP A 275 11.75 -9.53 -9.07
CA ASP A 275 12.23 -9.86 -7.75
C ASP A 275 13.02 -8.67 -7.18
N VAL A 276 12.94 -8.46 -5.88
CA VAL A 276 13.76 -7.44 -5.21
C VAL A 276 15.24 -7.84 -5.30
N ALA A 277 16.04 -6.99 -5.93
CA ALA A 277 17.48 -7.10 -6.02
C ALA A 277 18.15 -5.98 -5.20
N MET A 278 19.18 -6.36 -4.44
CA MET A 278 20.05 -5.39 -3.78
C MET A 278 20.94 -4.70 -4.81
N SER A 279 21.12 -3.39 -4.65
CA SER A 279 22.20 -2.67 -5.31
C SER A 279 23.55 -3.15 -4.78
N LYS A 280 24.25 -3.95 -5.58
CA LYS A 280 25.57 -4.50 -5.25
C LYS A 280 26.65 -3.87 -6.16
N PRO A 281 27.88 -3.66 -5.65
CA PRO A 281 28.36 -4.00 -4.30
C PRO A 281 27.89 -3.03 -3.21
N GLN A 282 27.33 -1.88 -3.57
CA GLN A 282 26.87 -0.86 -2.65
C GLN A 282 25.64 -0.12 -3.21
N PRO A 283 24.84 0.55 -2.37
CA PRO A 283 23.80 1.48 -2.82
C PRO A 283 24.34 2.58 -3.74
N PHE A 284 23.51 3.09 -4.65
CA PHE A 284 23.88 4.15 -5.59
C PHE A 284 23.06 5.42 -5.34
N THR A 285 23.58 6.56 -5.81
CA THR A 285 22.87 7.85 -5.75
C THR A 285 22.01 8.02 -7.00
N MET A 286 20.77 8.46 -6.79
CA MET A 286 19.85 8.89 -7.83
C MET A 286 19.52 10.37 -7.63
N THR A 287 19.73 11.17 -8.67
CA THR A 287 19.45 12.61 -8.67
C THR A 287 18.14 12.89 -9.41
N ILE A 288 17.27 13.64 -8.75
CA ILE A 288 15.93 13.99 -9.24
C ILE A 288 15.84 15.49 -9.40
N GLN A 289 15.45 15.95 -10.59
CA GLN A 289 15.18 17.36 -10.87
C GLN A 289 13.81 17.48 -11.52
N LYS A 290 12.99 18.38 -10.97
CA LYS A 290 11.61 18.62 -11.43
C LYS A 290 10.78 17.34 -11.56
N GLY A 291 10.95 16.43 -10.61
CA GLY A 291 10.25 15.15 -10.55
C GLY A 291 10.74 14.11 -11.55
N VAL A 292 11.84 14.37 -12.27
CA VAL A 292 12.42 13.45 -13.26
C VAL A 292 13.76 12.95 -12.73
N VAL A 293 14.01 11.65 -12.87
CA VAL A 293 15.34 11.08 -12.64
C VAL A 293 16.29 11.58 -13.72
N THR A 294 17.27 12.41 -13.37
CA THR A 294 18.20 13.02 -14.33
C THR A 294 19.52 12.25 -14.39
N GLU A 295 20.08 11.91 -13.23
CA GLU A 295 21.42 11.33 -13.12
C GLU A 295 21.44 10.15 -12.15
N LEU A 296 22.36 9.22 -12.41
CA LEU A 296 22.72 8.12 -11.54
C LEU A 296 24.22 8.20 -11.29
N SER A 297 24.68 7.92 -10.06
CA SER A 297 26.11 7.81 -9.79
C SER A 297 26.75 6.66 -10.56
N GLU A 298 28.05 6.72 -10.80
CA GLU A 298 28.83 5.66 -11.49
C GLU A 298 28.72 4.27 -10.86
N SER A 299 28.35 4.18 -9.57
CA SER A 299 28.14 2.90 -8.88
C SER A 299 26.75 2.28 -9.13
N ALA A 300 25.91 2.87 -9.97
CA ALA A 300 24.62 2.31 -10.32
C ALA A 300 24.80 0.98 -11.10
N PRO A 301 24.12 -0.11 -10.69
CA PRO A 301 24.17 -1.38 -11.41
C PRO A 301 23.72 -1.26 -12.87
N GLU A 302 24.39 -1.99 -13.77
CA GLU A 302 24.13 -1.95 -15.23
C GLU A 302 22.69 -2.34 -15.57
N ASP A 303 22.13 -3.34 -14.89
CA ASP A 303 20.74 -3.78 -15.07
C ASP A 303 19.72 -2.70 -14.68
N PHE A 304 20.02 -1.89 -13.65
CA PHE A 304 19.20 -0.73 -13.30
C PHE A 304 19.32 0.40 -14.33
N VAL A 305 20.53 0.63 -14.87
CA VAL A 305 20.73 1.61 -15.96
C VAL A 305 19.94 1.21 -17.20
N ASP A 306 19.92 -0.08 -17.55
CA ASP A 306 19.12 -0.63 -18.64
C ASP A 306 17.61 -0.46 -18.38
N LEU A 307 17.16 -0.76 -17.16
CA LEU A 307 15.77 -0.55 -16.74
C LEU A 307 15.34 0.92 -16.93
N LEU A 308 16.15 1.87 -16.45
CA LEU A 308 15.87 3.30 -16.62
C LEU A 308 15.87 3.72 -18.10
N SER A 309 16.78 3.15 -18.89
CA SER A 309 16.85 3.38 -20.33
C SER A 309 15.59 2.90 -21.05
N LEU A 310 15.03 1.75 -20.65
CA LEU A 310 13.76 1.23 -21.18
C LEU A 310 12.58 2.15 -20.86
N VAL A 311 12.51 2.70 -19.65
CA VAL A 311 11.49 3.68 -19.27
C VAL A 311 11.60 4.91 -20.16
N ARG A 312 12.80 5.49 -20.27
CA ARG A 312 13.04 6.70 -21.06
C ARG A 312 12.74 6.50 -22.55
N GLN A 313 13.09 5.34 -23.11
CA GLN A 313 12.76 5.02 -24.51
C GLN A 313 11.25 4.92 -24.76
N ALA A 314 10.47 4.45 -23.78
CA ALA A 314 9.04 4.25 -23.93
C ALA A 314 8.20 5.49 -23.56
N GLU A 315 8.67 6.29 -22.61
CA GLU A 315 7.89 7.34 -21.96
C GLU A 315 8.52 8.74 -22.08
N GLY A 316 9.76 8.83 -22.57
CA GLY A 316 10.55 10.06 -22.58
C GLY A 316 11.22 10.30 -21.23
N ASP A 317 10.55 11.04 -20.35
CA ASP A 317 11.04 11.30 -19.01
C ASP A 317 10.65 10.19 -18.03
N CYS A 318 11.59 9.79 -17.19
CA CYS A 318 11.33 8.89 -16.06
C CYS A 318 10.92 9.72 -14.84
N TYR A 319 9.61 9.89 -14.67
CA TYR A 319 9.06 10.60 -13.51
C TYR A 319 9.13 9.76 -12.24
N VAL A 320 9.26 10.44 -11.11
CA VAL A 320 9.00 9.87 -9.78
C VAL A 320 7.56 10.22 -9.42
N ARG A 321 6.72 9.21 -9.23
CA ARG A 321 5.28 9.40 -9.01
C ARG A 321 4.89 9.18 -7.56
N GLU A 322 5.20 8.01 -7.01
CA GLU A 322 4.74 7.64 -5.67
C GLU A 322 5.80 7.88 -4.61
N LEU A 323 5.34 8.24 -3.40
CA LEU A 323 6.04 8.10 -2.14
C LEU A 323 5.28 7.04 -1.32
N GLY A 324 5.90 5.88 -1.15
CA GLY A 324 5.40 4.83 -0.26
C GLY A 324 6.18 4.81 1.05
N ILE A 325 5.47 4.79 2.17
CA ILE A 325 6.01 4.69 3.53
C ILE A 325 5.54 3.37 4.12
N GLY A 326 6.41 2.38 4.17
CA GLY A 326 6.08 1.08 4.73
C GLY A 326 6.10 1.11 6.27
N LEU A 327 5.20 0.33 6.87
CA LEU A 327 4.90 0.36 8.31
C LEU A 327 5.27 -0.95 9.01
N ASN A 328 5.89 -1.89 8.31
CA ASN A 328 6.21 -3.21 8.83
C ASN A 328 7.67 -3.28 9.33
N PRO A 329 7.89 -3.37 10.64
CA PRO A 329 9.24 -3.34 11.19
C PRO A 329 10.02 -4.64 10.95
N PHE A 330 9.36 -5.75 10.59
CA PHE A 330 9.99 -7.05 10.38
C PHE A 330 10.57 -7.24 8.98
N VAL A 331 10.43 -6.24 8.11
CA VAL A 331 10.91 -6.27 6.72
C VAL A 331 11.76 -5.02 6.48
N GLY A 332 12.88 -5.17 5.78
CA GLY A 332 13.77 -4.05 5.44
C GLY A 332 15.15 -4.50 5.00
N LEU A 333 16.13 -3.61 5.08
CA LEU A 333 17.50 -3.84 4.61
C LEU A 333 18.14 -5.14 5.13
N ASN A 334 17.86 -5.50 6.39
CA ASN A 334 18.40 -6.70 7.05
C ASN A 334 17.50 -7.94 6.88
N HIS A 335 16.26 -7.74 6.43
CA HIS A 335 15.21 -8.76 6.34
C HIS A 335 14.47 -8.57 5.02
N MET A 336 15.18 -8.85 3.93
CA MET A 336 14.64 -8.69 2.58
C MET A 336 13.58 -9.73 2.28
N LEU A 337 12.54 -9.30 1.57
CA LEU A 337 11.62 -10.19 0.88
C LEU A 337 11.85 -10.07 -0.63
N LYS A 338 11.82 -11.21 -1.31
CA LYS A 338 12.02 -11.29 -2.76
C LYS A 338 10.85 -10.69 -3.55
N ASP A 339 9.63 -10.80 -3.04
CA ASP A 339 8.43 -10.22 -3.65
C ASP A 339 8.38 -8.71 -3.42
N VAL A 340 8.37 -7.93 -4.50
CA VAL A 340 8.38 -6.46 -4.48
C VAL A 340 7.20 -5.90 -3.69
N THR A 341 6.00 -6.39 -3.97
CA THR A 341 4.77 -5.93 -3.32
C THR A 341 4.77 -6.18 -1.82
N SER A 342 5.38 -7.26 -1.36
CA SER A 342 5.58 -7.54 0.05
C SER A 342 6.65 -6.64 0.66
N PHE A 343 7.71 -6.34 -0.10
CA PHE A 343 8.84 -5.52 0.35
C PHE A 343 8.49 -4.03 0.43
N GLU A 344 7.53 -3.51 -0.35
CA GLU A 344 6.94 -2.16 -0.21
C GLU A 344 6.50 -1.84 1.23
N ARG A 345 6.13 -2.86 2.02
CA ARG A 345 5.67 -2.66 3.41
C ARG A 345 6.80 -2.47 4.42
N GLN A 346 8.06 -2.62 4.00
CA GLN A 346 9.23 -2.47 4.86
C GLN A 346 9.26 -1.16 5.63
N TRP A 347 9.74 -1.17 6.88
CA TRP A 347 9.91 0.06 7.67
C TRP A 347 10.96 0.97 7.04
N GLY A 348 10.49 1.86 6.17
CA GLY A 348 11.31 2.69 5.30
C GLY A 348 10.47 3.33 4.20
N VAL A 349 11.15 3.75 3.13
CA VAL A 349 10.53 4.44 2.00
C VAL A 349 10.87 3.76 0.68
N HIS A 350 9.88 3.66 -0.20
CA HIS A 350 10.10 3.45 -1.63
C HIS A 350 9.52 4.58 -2.46
N LEU A 351 9.98 4.66 -3.70
CA LEU A 351 9.54 5.61 -4.71
C LEU A 351 9.17 4.84 -5.98
N SER A 352 8.06 5.18 -6.62
CA SER A 352 7.71 4.58 -7.91
C SER A 352 8.21 5.42 -9.07
N LEU A 353 8.93 4.78 -10.00
CA LEU A 353 9.47 5.36 -11.23
C LEU A 353 8.58 5.03 -12.44
N GLY A 354 8.54 5.98 -13.39
CA GLY A 354 7.74 5.89 -14.62
C GLY A 354 6.47 6.75 -14.56
N GLN A 355 5.73 6.82 -15.65
CA GLN A 355 4.53 7.66 -15.75
C GLN A 355 3.27 6.96 -15.28
N ARG A 356 3.26 5.62 -15.15
CA ARG A 356 2.06 4.87 -14.76
C ARG A 356 1.83 4.97 -13.26
N HIS A 357 0.60 5.31 -12.89
CA HIS A 357 0.18 5.32 -11.50
C HIS A 357 -1.28 4.88 -11.39
N PRO A 358 -1.61 3.85 -10.59
CA PRO A 358 -2.97 3.31 -10.51
C PRO A 358 -3.92 4.21 -9.71
N LEU A 359 -3.42 4.90 -8.68
CA LEU A 359 -4.24 5.63 -7.71
C LEU A 359 -4.41 7.12 -8.05
N PHE A 360 -3.31 7.86 -8.18
CA PHE A 360 -3.33 9.30 -8.42
C PHE A 360 -3.33 9.67 -9.90
N VAL A 361 -4.22 10.59 -10.26
CA VAL A 361 -4.31 11.22 -11.58
C VAL A 361 -3.85 12.66 -11.42
N LYS A 362 -2.86 13.08 -12.20
CA LYS A 362 -2.28 14.41 -12.10
C LYS A 362 -3.26 15.46 -12.59
N GLN A 363 -3.51 16.45 -11.75
CA GLN A 363 -4.44 17.54 -12.00
C GLN A 363 -3.70 18.82 -12.38
N SER A 364 -4.32 19.66 -13.20
CA SER A 364 -3.76 20.95 -13.58
C SER A 364 -3.97 22.05 -12.54
N ALA A 365 -4.73 21.79 -11.47
CA ALA A 365 -5.02 22.74 -10.41
C ALA A 365 -5.44 22.02 -9.12
N LYS A 366 -5.02 22.54 -7.96
CA LYS A 366 -5.53 22.08 -6.65
C LYS A 366 -6.89 22.71 -6.39
N ARG A 367 -7.82 21.93 -5.84
CA ARG A 367 -9.17 22.36 -5.51
C ARG A 367 -9.45 22.24 -4.03
N ASN A 368 -10.30 23.13 -3.53
CA ASN A 368 -10.87 23.10 -2.19
C ASN A 368 -11.96 22.04 -2.06
N GLU A 369 -12.41 21.76 -0.83
CA GLU A 369 -13.47 20.78 -0.54
C GLU A 369 -14.80 21.10 -1.23
N ASP A 370 -15.07 22.39 -1.48
CA ASP A 370 -16.24 22.91 -2.19
C ASP A 370 -16.09 22.91 -3.73
N GLY A 371 -14.94 22.47 -4.25
CA GLY A 371 -14.64 22.38 -5.68
C GLY A 371 -14.03 23.64 -6.31
N THR A 372 -13.93 24.75 -5.56
CA THR A 372 -13.26 25.97 -6.02
C THR A 372 -11.77 25.71 -6.24
N VAL A 373 -11.15 26.45 -7.17
CA VAL A 373 -9.72 26.33 -7.46
C VAL A 373 -8.94 27.16 -6.45
N ALA A 374 -7.86 26.60 -5.90
CA ALA A 374 -6.92 27.35 -5.08
C ALA A 374 -5.99 28.19 -5.99
N GLU A 375 -6.41 29.43 -6.30
CA GLU A 375 -5.78 30.28 -7.32
C GLU A 375 -4.30 30.61 -7.05
N ASP A 376 -3.90 30.62 -5.78
CA ASP A 376 -2.51 30.88 -5.37
C ASP A 376 -1.56 29.70 -5.61
N ILE A 377 -2.08 28.52 -5.98
CA ILE A 377 -1.29 27.33 -6.29
C ILE A 377 -1.16 27.20 -7.81
N LYS A 378 0.04 27.46 -8.31
CA LYS A 378 0.40 27.26 -9.72
C LYS A 378 1.11 25.91 -9.89
N ILE A 379 0.58 25.09 -10.78
CA ILE A 379 1.15 23.78 -11.13
C ILE A 379 2.00 23.95 -12.39
N GLU A 380 3.29 23.65 -12.29
CA GLU A 380 4.24 23.69 -13.40
C GLU A 380 4.52 22.30 -13.99
N GLY A 381 4.27 21.25 -13.20
CA GLY A 381 4.48 19.86 -13.59
C GLY A 381 3.50 19.33 -14.63
N PRO A 382 3.77 18.12 -15.15
CA PRO A 382 2.96 17.53 -16.20
C PRO A 382 1.57 17.11 -15.70
N VAL A 383 0.59 17.20 -16.60
CA VAL A 383 -0.75 16.61 -16.40
C VAL A 383 -0.76 15.21 -17.02
N LEU A 384 -0.59 14.20 -16.17
CA LEU A 384 -0.58 12.78 -16.52
C LEU A 384 -1.96 12.14 -16.28
N LYS A 385 -2.51 11.51 -17.33
CA LYS A 385 -3.78 10.75 -17.25
C LYS A 385 -3.58 9.42 -16.51
N ARG A 386 -4.67 8.80 -16.04
CA ARG A 386 -4.64 7.49 -15.33
C ARG A 386 -3.88 6.38 -16.07
N LYS A 387 -4.01 6.33 -17.40
CA LYS A 387 -3.31 5.37 -18.28
C LYS A 387 -2.06 5.96 -18.96
N ALA A 388 -1.52 7.07 -18.44
CA ALA A 388 -0.24 7.59 -18.91
C ALA A 388 0.88 6.63 -18.48
N GLY A 389 1.86 6.40 -19.35
CA GLY A 389 2.94 5.46 -19.09
C GLY A 389 2.56 3.97 -19.18
N LYS A 390 3.59 3.15 -19.19
CA LYS A 390 3.60 1.69 -19.14
C LYS A 390 4.24 1.18 -17.86
N TYR A 391 5.22 1.93 -17.32
CA TYR A 391 6.07 1.52 -16.22
C TYR A 391 5.66 2.18 -14.91
N HIS A 392 5.70 1.35 -13.86
CA HIS A 392 5.58 1.69 -12.45
C HIS A 392 6.57 0.77 -11.74
N ILE A 393 7.67 1.33 -11.26
CA ILE A 393 8.85 0.58 -10.80
C ILE A 393 9.23 1.10 -9.42
N ASP A 394 9.04 0.28 -8.40
CA ASP A 394 9.26 0.67 -7.02
C ASP A 394 10.73 0.49 -6.61
N VAL A 395 11.43 1.58 -6.35
CA VAL A 395 12.81 1.57 -5.87
C VAL A 395 12.85 1.90 -4.38
N PHE A 396 13.74 1.25 -3.64
CA PHE A 396 13.81 1.34 -2.18
C PHE A 396 14.97 2.23 -1.75
N VAL A 397 14.66 3.23 -0.91
CA VAL A 397 15.57 4.32 -0.55
C VAL A 397 16.12 4.12 0.86
N ASP A 398 17.43 4.33 1.03
CA ASP A 398 18.12 4.17 2.32
C ASP A 398 17.90 5.41 3.20
N VAL A 399 16.68 5.51 3.71
CA VAL A 399 16.20 6.66 4.46
C VAL A 399 16.57 6.55 5.93
N LYS A 400 17.02 7.67 6.50
CA LYS A 400 17.16 7.86 7.94
C LYS A 400 15.91 8.48 8.52
N LYS A 401 15.41 9.56 7.91
CA LYS A 401 14.28 10.35 8.43
C LYS A 401 13.38 10.85 7.31
N LEU A 402 12.08 10.91 7.59
CA LEU A 402 11.14 11.78 6.89
C LEU A 402 10.81 12.96 7.80
N LYS A 403 10.85 14.18 7.27
CA LYS A 403 10.57 15.42 8.00
C LYS A 403 9.58 16.28 7.24
N MET A 404 8.69 16.95 7.95
CA MET A 404 7.81 17.97 7.39
C MET A 404 7.45 18.95 8.50
N GLY A 405 7.96 20.19 8.45
CA GLY A 405 7.81 21.13 9.56
C GLY A 405 8.25 20.53 10.91
N ASP A 406 7.33 20.52 11.89
CA ASP A 406 7.56 19.97 13.23
C ASP A 406 7.37 18.44 13.33
N PHE A 407 6.94 17.79 12.25
CA PHE A 407 6.69 16.34 12.17
C PHE A 407 7.92 15.58 11.67
N GLU A 408 8.25 14.46 12.33
CA GLU A 408 9.32 13.55 11.91
C GLU A 408 8.95 12.07 12.11
N VAL A 409 9.37 11.24 11.13
CA VAL A 409 9.51 9.79 11.27
C VAL A 409 11.00 9.42 11.20
N ASP A 410 11.51 8.65 12.17
CA ASP A 410 12.91 8.18 12.19
C ASP A 410 12.98 6.68 11.87
N PHE A 411 13.39 6.37 10.63
CA PHE A 411 13.50 4.99 10.15
C PHE A 411 14.71 4.24 10.72
N SER A 412 15.63 4.93 11.39
CA SER A 412 16.70 4.27 12.16
C SER A 412 16.19 3.68 13.49
N LYS A 413 14.97 4.05 13.91
CA LYS A 413 14.30 3.62 15.13
C LYS A 413 13.26 2.53 14.88
N GLY A 414 13.63 1.53 14.06
CA GLY A 414 12.81 0.35 13.77
C GLY A 414 12.63 -0.59 14.98
N VAL A 415 12.61 -1.91 14.73
CA VAL A 415 12.29 -2.94 15.73
C VAL A 415 12.94 -2.68 17.11
N ALA A 416 12.12 -2.55 18.15
CA ALA A 416 12.58 -2.35 19.54
C ALA A 416 13.14 -3.62 20.19
N VAL A 417 12.75 -4.81 19.69
CA VAL A 417 13.09 -6.13 20.27
C VAL A 417 13.50 -7.10 19.17
N ALA A 418 14.77 -7.53 19.20
CA ALA A 418 15.32 -8.58 18.34
C ALA A 418 14.69 -9.96 18.60
#